data_AF-A0A415MXR8-F1
#
_entry.id   AF-A0A415MXR8-F1
#
_cell.length_a   1.000
_cell.length_b   1.000
_cell.length_c   1.000
_cell.angle_alpha   90.00
_cell.angle_beta   90.00
_cell.angle_gamma   90.00
#
_symmetry.space_group_name_H-M   'P 1'
#
loop_
_entity.id
_entity.type
_entity.pdbx_description
1 polymer ?
#
loop_
_entity_poly.entity_id
_entity_poly.type
_entity_poly.pdbx_seq_one_letter_code
_entity_poly.pdbx_strand_id
1 'polypeptide(L)'
;MNKHFYLKHEIMAFNDPRIQNMLRQEGGKAYGAYWYIMEKLSLLPDMEAELKYLKPFATRNFTYPYMMKIVTDFGLFTVTDSCFSPVQLNTKCVVEPQKAEENIAENSGQNG
;
A
#
# COMPACT_ATOMS: atom_id res chain seq x y z
N MET A 1 7.15 -27.79 -10.21
CA MET A 1 6.89 -26.65 -9.31
C MET A 1 8.11 -25.75 -9.32
N ASN A 2 7.98 -24.54 -9.86
CA ASN A 2 9.03 -23.52 -9.78
C ASN A 2 9.08 -22.97 -8.34
N LYS A 3 9.82 -23.65 -7.46
CA LYS A 3 10.06 -23.18 -6.09
C LYS A 3 11.17 -22.13 -6.11
N HIS A 4 10.82 -20.91 -6.50
CA HIS A 4 11.68 -19.77 -6.18
C HIS A 4 11.62 -19.56 -4.66
N PHE A 5 12.74 -19.82 -3.98
CA PHE A 5 12.89 -19.63 -2.52
C PHE A 5 13.05 -18.16 -2.10
N TYR A 6 12.95 -17.24 -3.05
CA TYR A 6 13.12 -15.82 -2.82
C TYR A 6 11.77 -15.13 -2.97
N LEU A 7 11.39 -14.34 -1.95
CA LEU A 7 10.28 -13.41 -2.07
C LEU A 7 10.57 -12.49 -3.27
N LYS A 8 9.72 -12.50 -4.29
CA LYS A 8 9.86 -11.61 -5.43
C LYS A 8 9.53 -10.19 -4.97
N HIS A 9 10.56 -9.39 -4.75
CA HIS A 9 10.40 -7.98 -4.40
C HIS A 9 10.29 -7.18 -5.69
N GLU A 10 9.24 -6.38 -5.83
CA GLU A 10 9.24 -5.34 -6.85
C GLU A 10 10.20 -4.24 -6.38
N ILE A 11 11.36 -4.11 -7.03
CA ILE A 11 12.35 -3.07 -6.73
C ILE A 11 11.69 -1.67 -6.77
N MET A 12 10.64 -1.51 -7.57
CA MET A 12 9.91 -0.27 -7.72
C MET A 12 8.82 -0.06 -6.66
N ALA A 13 8.55 -1.00 -5.75
CA ALA A 13 7.54 -0.86 -4.69
C ALA A 13 7.71 0.45 -3.89
N PHE A 14 8.95 0.87 -3.69
CA PHE A 14 9.27 2.13 -3.03
C PHE A 14 8.63 3.35 -3.73
N ASN A 15 8.46 3.34 -5.05
CA ASN A 15 7.91 4.47 -5.79
C ASN A 15 6.38 4.58 -5.66
N ASP A 16 5.70 3.59 -5.08
CA ASP A 16 4.26 3.63 -4.94
C ASP A 16 3.85 4.75 -3.96
N PRO A 17 2.91 5.65 -4.34
CA PRO A 17 2.48 6.74 -3.48
C PRO A 17 1.98 6.28 -2.10
N ARG A 18 1.41 5.07 -2.01
CA ARG A 18 0.94 4.50 -0.73
C ARG A 18 2.10 4.12 0.19
N ILE A 19 3.18 3.56 -0.37
CA ILE A 19 4.40 3.27 0.38
C ILE A 19 5.06 4.57 0.85
N GLN A 20 5.11 5.60 0.00
CA GLN A 20 5.62 6.92 0.38
C GLN A 20 4.77 7.59 1.46
N ASN A 21 3.45 7.44 1.40
CA ASN A 21 2.55 7.92 2.44
C ASN A 21 2.81 7.22 3.78
N MET A 22 2.91 5.89 3.77
CA MET A 22 3.22 5.09 4.96
C MET A 22 4.57 5.50 5.58
N LEU A 23 5.61 5.65 4.76
CA LEU A 23 6.93 6.12 5.21
C LEU A 23 6.88 7.51 5.84
N ARG A 24 6.08 8.43 5.30
CA ARG A 24 5.93 9.78 5.84
C ARG A 24 5.27 9.79 7.21
N GLN A 25 4.29 8.92 7.44
CA GLN A 25 3.52 8.89 8.68
C GLN A 25 4.20 8.06 9.78
N GLU A 26 4.79 6.92 9.41
CA GLU A 26 5.24 5.91 10.38
C GLU A 26 6.74 5.57 10.26
N GLY A 27 7.44 6.16 9.28
CA GLY A 27 8.87 6.00 9.07
C GLY A 27 9.30 4.60 8.61
N GLY A 28 10.61 4.34 8.68
CA GLY A 28 11.20 3.08 8.23
C GLY A 28 10.70 1.84 8.98
N LYS A 29 10.17 2.01 10.20
CA LYS A 29 9.55 0.92 10.97
C LYS A 29 8.35 0.32 10.23
N ALA A 30 7.50 1.17 9.64
CA ALA A 30 6.35 0.71 8.88
C ALA A 30 6.76 0.03 7.57
N TYR A 31 7.82 0.52 6.92
CA TYR A 31 8.37 -0.15 5.74
C TYR A 31 8.89 -1.55 6.07
N GLY A 32 9.60 -1.70 7.19
CA GLY A 32 10.00 -3.01 7.70
C GLY A 32 8.80 -3.91 8.04
N ALA A 33 7.75 -3.36 8.66
CA ALA A 33 6.55 -4.11 8.99
C ALA A 33 5.78 -4.56 7.75
N TYR A 34 5.66 -3.72 6.72
CA TYR A 34 5.07 -4.08 5.42
C TYR A 34 5.79 -5.28 4.81
N TRP A 35 7.12 -5.23 4.70
CA TRP A 35 7.89 -6.36 4.15
C TRP A 35 7.82 -7.60 5.02
N TYR A 36 7.78 -7.43 6.35
CA TYR A 36 7.60 -8.55 7.26
C TYR A 36 6.25 -9.27 7.03
N ILE A 37 5.17 -8.52 6.83
CA ILE A 37 3.85 -9.09 6.51
C ILE A 37 3.89 -9.79 5.14
N MET A 38 4.47 -9.15 4.12
CA MET A 38 4.65 -9.75 2.79
C MET A 38 5.40 -11.07 2.84
N GLU A 39 6.46 -11.15 3.65
CA GLU A 39 7.21 -12.38 3.89
C GLU A 39 6.30 -13.47 4.47
N LYS A 40 5.46 -13.17 5.47
CA LYS A 40 4.57 -14.19 6.06
C LYS A 40 3.48 -14.66 5.10
N LEU A 41 2.96 -13.77 4.25
CA LEU A 41 1.99 -14.13 3.22
C LEU A 41 2.61 -14.99 2.12
N SER A 42 3.89 -14.79 1.79
CA SER A 42 4.59 -15.60 0.78
C SER A 42 4.78 -17.07 1.15
N LEU A 43 4.53 -17.42 2.43
CA LEU A 43 4.48 -18.81 2.89
C LEU A 43 3.17 -19.51 2.47
N LEU A 44 2.16 -18.74 2.05
CA LEU A 44 0.84 -19.24 1.65
C LEU A 44 0.76 -19.34 0.12
N PRO A 45 0.05 -20.34 -0.42
CA PRO A 45 -0.04 -20.55 -1.87
C PRO A 45 -0.69 -19.37 -2.60
N ASP A 46 -1.68 -18.73 -1.98
CA ASP A 46 -2.49 -17.67 -2.61
C ASP A 46 -2.11 -16.26 -2.14
N MET A 47 -1.08 -16.13 -1.29
CA MET A 47 -0.68 -14.87 -0.65
C MET A 47 -1.84 -14.13 0.06
N GLU A 48 -2.84 -14.88 0.53
CA GLU A 48 -4.01 -14.39 1.26
C GLU A 48 -4.10 -15.09 2.61
N ALA A 49 -4.51 -14.36 3.65
CA ALA A 49 -4.72 -14.93 4.97
C ALA A 49 -5.85 -14.26 5.74
N GLU A 50 -6.40 -14.94 6.74
CA GLU A 50 -7.24 -14.29 7.74
C GLU A 50 -6.44 -13.26 8.56
N LEU A 51 -7.07 -12.18 9.03
CA LEU A 51 -6.40 -11.15 9.86
C LEU A 51 -5.69 -11.76 11.08
N LYS A 52 -6.31 -12.79 11.71
CA LYS A 52 -5.75 -13.48 12.87
C LYS A 52 -4.46 -14.25 12.58
N TYR A 53 -4.14 -14.51 11.30
CA TYR A 53 -2.92 -15.19 10.86
C TYR A 53 -1.66 -14.48 11.33
N LEU A 54 -1.71 -13.15 11.49
CA LEU A 54 -0.57 -12.37 11.96
C LEU A 54 -0.29 -12.48 13.46
N LYS A 55 -1.25 -13.00 14.27
CA LYS A 55 -1.10 -13.04 15.74
C LYS A 55 0.15 -13.81 16.21
N PRO A 56 0.47 -15.02 15.70
CA PRO A 56 1.64 -15.77 16.14
C PRO A 56 2.97 -15.12 15.73
N PHE A 57 2.95 -14.20 14.75
CA PHE A 57 4.14 -13.51 14.25
C PHE A 57 4.39 -12.18 14.95
N ALA A 58 3.60 -11.83 15.97
CA ALA A 58 3.81 -10.61 16.74
C ALA A 58 5.18 -10.64 17.45
N THR A 59 5.94 -9.56 17.31
CA THR A 59 7.22 -9.36 17.99
C THR A 59 7.19 -8.08 18.82
N ARG A 60 8.26 -7.81 19.57
CA ARG A 60 8.44 -6.55 20.32
C ARG A 60 8.33 -5.31 19.40
N ASN A 61 8.85 -5.40 18.18
CA ASN A 61 8.89 -4.27 17.24
C ASN A 61 7.67 -4.26 16.31
N PHE A 62 7.17 -5.42 15.92
CA PHE A 62 5.98 -5.60 15.08
C PHE A 62 4.89 -6.28 15.89
N THR A 63 4.22 -5.51 16.74
CA THR A 63 3.10 -6.01 17.53
C THR A 63 1.91 -6.34 16.62
N TYR A 64 1.02 -7.24 17.03
CA TYR A 64 -0.18 -7.54 16.25
C TYR A 64 -1.01 -6.30 15.91
N PRO A 65 -1.33 -5.40 16.87
CA PRO A 65 -2.03 -4.15 16.54
C PRO A 65 -1.28 -3.27 15.55
N TYR A 66 0.05 -3.24 15.62
CA TYR A 66 0.85 -2.45 14.68
C TYR A 66 0.83 -3.05 13.28
N MET A 67 0.98 -4.37 13.13
CA MET A 67 0.84 -5.02 11.84
C MET A 67 -0.56 -4.82 11.25
N MET A 68 -1.60 -4.89 12.08
CA MET A 68 -2.98 -4.61 11.67
C MET A 68 -3.13 -3.20 11.11
N LYS A 69 -2.56 -2.20 11.79
CA LYS A 69 -2.51 -0.81 11.30
C LYS A 69 -1.90 -0.72 9.89
N ILE A 70 -0.79 -1.43 9.65
CA ILE A 70 -0.15 -1.46 8.32
C ILE A 70 -1.07 -2.08 7.26
N VAL A 71 -1.79 -3.15 7.63
CA VAL A 71 -2.72 -3.84 6.73
C VAL A 71 -3.90 -2.94 6.34
N THR A 72 -4.43 -2.16 7.28
CA THR A 72 -5.70 -1.44 7.09
C THR A 72 -5.56 0.00 6.61
N ASP A 73 -4.51 0.72 7.02
CA ASP A 73 -4.55 2.19 6.97
C ASP A 73 -3.91 2.79 5.70
N PHE A 74 -3.09 2.02 4.99
CA PHE A 74 -2.25 2.54 3.89
C PHE A 74 -2.66 2.07 2.51
N GLY A 75 -3.72 1.25 2.38
CA GLY A 75 -4.20 0.75 1.08
C GLY A 75 -3.19 -0.17 0.37
N LEU A 76 -2.27 -0.77 1.12
CA LEU A 76 -1.25 -1.70 0.62
C LEU A 76 -1.79 -3.13 0.48
N PHE A 77 -2.91 -3.42 1.14
CA PHE A 77 -3.59 -4.70 1.12
C PHE A 77 -5.07 -4.49 0.79
N THR A 78 -5.64 -5.43 0.05
CA THR A 78 -7.09 -5.56 -0.02
C THR A 78 -7.54 -6.26 1.25
N VAL A 79 -8.47 -5.65 1.97
CA VAL A 79 -9.04 -6.21 3.20
C VAL A 79 -10.52 -6.48 2.95
N THR A 80 -10.92 -7.72 3.19
CA THR A 80 -12.32 -8.19 3.20
C THR A 80 -12.76 -8.43 4.65
N ASP A 81 -13.98 -8.95 4.86
CA ASP A 81 -14.55 -9.12 6.21
C ASP A 81 -13.63 -9.86 7.19
N SER A 82 -12.87 -10.86 6.73
CA SER A 82 -11.95 -11.62 7.59
C SER A 82 -10.55 -11.82 7.02
N CYS A 83 -10.34 -11.57 5.73
CA CYS A 83 -9.10 -11.91 5.02
C CYS A 83 -8.44 -10.70 4.38
N PHE A 84 -7.14 -10.81 4.13
CA PHE A 84 -6.36 -9.79 3.44
C PHE A 84 -5.32 -10.40 2.51
N SER A 85 -5.03 -9.68 1.43
CA SER A 85 -4.05 -10.04 0.39
C SER A 85 -3.34 -8.78 -0.14
N PRO A 86 -2.11 -8.89 -0.67
CA PRO A 86 -1.36 -7.72 -1.10
C PRO A 86 -1.96 -7.12 -2.37
N VAL A 87 -1.95 -5.79 -2.46
CA VAL A 87 -2.31 -5.10 -3.70
C VAL A 87 -1.10 -5.01 -4.62
N GLN A 88 -1.33 -5.14 -5.92
CA GLN A 88 -0.31 -4.84 -6.91
C GLN A 88 0.13 -3.36 -6.81
N LEU A 89 1.40 -3.13 -6.53
CA LEU A 89 1.97 -1.79 -6.44
C LEU A 89 2.34 -1.26 -7.84
N ASN A 90 2.45 0.06 -7.97
CA ASN A 90 2.87 0.76 -9.19
C ASN A 90 2.04 0.46 -10.46
N THR A 91 0.82 -0.07 -10.31
CA THR A 91 -0.14 -0.06 -11.40
C THR A 91 -0.49 1.40 -11.65
N LYS A 92 -0.22 1.89 -12.87
CA LYS A 92 -0.46 3.28 -13.26
C LYS A 92 -1.86 3.67 -12.79
N CYS A 93 -1.93 4.71 -11.95
CA CYS A 93 -3.20 5.32 -11.58
C CYS A 93 -4.03 5.51 -12.85
N VAL A 94 -5.17 4.83 -12.96
CA VAL A 94 -6.19 5.27 -13.91
C VAL A 94 -6.56 6.67 -13.47
N VAL A 95 -6.20 7.63 -14.33
CA VAL A 95 -6.36 9.06 -14.14
C VAL A 95 -7.80 9.33 -13.69
N GLU A 96 -7.99 9.84 -12.48
CA GLU A 96 -9.25 10.51 -12.12
C GLU A 96 -9.44 11.67 -13.11
N PRO A 97 -10.62 11.83 -13.73
CA PRO A 97 -10.87 12.97 -14.60
C PRO A 97 -10.78 14.24 -13.77
N GLN A 98 -9.71 15.00 -13.95
CA GLN A 98 -9.58 16.33 -13.39
C GLN A 98 -10.76 17.14 -13.92
N LYS A 99 -11.60 17.64 -13.00
CA LYS A 99 -12.60 18.65 -13.28
C LYS A 99 -11.93 19.76 -14.09
N ALA A 100 -12.37 19.95 -15.32
CA ALA A 100 -12.07 21.15 -16.07
C ALA A 100 -12.65 22.33 -15.29
N GLU A 101 -11.79 23.15 -14.70
CA GLU A 101 -12.19 24.49 -14.26
C GLU A 101 -12.39 25.33 -15.53
N GLU A 102 -13.66 25.42 -15.95
CA GLU A 102 -14.14 26.52 -16.78
C GLU A 102 -13.88 27.83 -16.04
N ASN A 103 -12.91 28.61 -16.51
CA ASN A 103 -12.88 30.04 -16.23
C ASN A 103 -13.43 30.78 -17.45
N ILE A 104 -14.69 31.18 -17.30
CA ILE A 104 -15.44 32.08 -18.18
C ILE A 104 -14.76 33.46 -18.18
N ALA A 105 -14.75 34.07 -19.36
CA ALA A 105 -14.17 35.36 -19.68
C ALA A 105 -14.72 36.53 -18.86
N GLU A 106 -13.85 37.50 -18.54
CA GLU A 106 -14.25 38.90 -18.41
C GLU A 106 -13.37 39.78 -19.31
N ASN A 107 -14.05 40.42 -20.26
CA ASN A 107 -13.56 41.44 -21.16
C ASN A 107 -13.56 42.78 -20.43
N SER A 108 -12.46 43.54 -20.46
CA SER A 108 -12.54 44.99 -20.33
C SER A 108 -11.46 45.64 -21.20
N GLY A 109 -11.92 46.42 -22.17
CA GLY A 109 -11.07 47.19 -23.06
C GLY A 109 -10.52 48.47 -22.43
N GLN A 110 -10.00 49.30 -23.33
CA GLN A 110 -9.62 50.71 -23.22
C GLN A 110 -8.18 51.07 -22.80
N ASN A 111 -7.51 51.65 -23.81
CA ASN A 111 -6.64 52.85 -23.83
C ASN A 111 -5.30 52.51 -24.50
N GLY A 112 -4.81 53.22 -25.51
CA GLY A 112 -5.20 54.43 -26.25
C GLY A 112 -4.09 54.72 -27.26
#